data_AF-A0A350IY04-F1
#
_entry.id   AF-A0A350IY04-F1
#
_cell.length_a   1.000
_cell.length_b   1.000
_cell.length_c   1.000
_cell.angle_alpha   90.00
_cell.angle_beta   90.00
_cell.angle_gamma   90.00
#
_symmetry.space_group_name_H-M   'P 1'
#
loop_
_entity.id
_entity.type
_entity.pdbx_description
1 polymer ?
#
loop_
_entity_poly.entity_id
_entity_poly.type
_entity_poly.pdbx_seq_one_letter_code
_entity_poly.pdbx_strand_id
1 'polypeptide(L)'
;MNQDGEYTVVYTAVDQTGNSSTATLSVTVKTPQEVIDARIAAEEAAAEQARQEELERQRREEEERRRQAMLAAASTPVVTGDPSSVAGYAASFVGLVPYVWGGTTPAGWDCSGFTQYVFAQFGVSLPHYSGSQANCGMYVDSLANAQPGDLLANGTHAAIYIGGGMVVNALNPYQGTQICSVSGAFGGAGYSIRRIVG
;
A
#
# COMPACT_ATOMS: atom_id res chain seq x y z
N MET A 1 -33.72 -16.97 47.80
CA MET A 1 -32.60 -16.55 46.92
C MET A 1 -33.11 -16.75 45.51
N ASN A 2 -33.40 -15.67 44.80
CA ASN A 2 -33.91 -15.74 43.43
C ASN A 2 -32.70 -15.84 42.50
N GLN A 3 -32.73 -16.77 41.55
CA GLN A 3 -31.58 -17.16 40.73
C GLN A 3 -31.23 -16.15 39.62
N ASP A 4 -32.02 -15.09 39.45
CA ASP A 4 -32.08 -14.34 38.18
C ASP A 4 -31.79 -12.83 38.29
N GLY A 5 -31.12 -12.37 39.36
CA GLY A 5 -30.72 -10.95 39.49
C GLY A 5 -31.85 -9.96 39.77
N GLU A 6 -33.09 -10.42 39.96
CA GLU A 6 -34.23 -9.60 40.36
C GLU A 6 -34.42 -9.61 41.89
N TYR A 7 -34.37 -8.41 42.48
CA TYR A 7 -34.50 -8.18 43.92
C TYR A 7 -35.78 -7.38 44.18
N THR A 8 -36.69 -7.95 44.96
CA THR A 8 -37.92 -7.28 45.39
C THR A 8 -37.79 -6.85 46.85
N VAL A 9 -37.92 -5.56 47.13
CA VAL A 9 -37.99 -5.00 48.49
C VAL A 9 -39.43 -4.63 48.79
N VAL A 10 -39.96 -5.17 49.89
CA VAL A 10 -41.33 -4.91 50.36
C VAL A 10 -41.26 -4.06 51.62
N TYR A 11 -41.81 -2.86 51.57
CA TYR A 11 -41.90 -1.94 52.70
C TYR A 11 -43.31 -1.98 53.26
N THR A 12 -43.46 -2.33 54.53
CA THR A 12 -44.73 -2.26 55.24
C THR A 12 -44.67 -1.16 56.30
N ALA A 13 -45.48 -0.12 56.15
CA ALA A 13 -45.64 0.93 57.15
C ALA A 13 -46.90 0.64 57.98
N VAL A 14 -46.77 0.67 59.31
CA VAL A 14 -47.90 0.51 60.24
C VAL A 14 -48.12 1.82 60.97
N ASP A 15 -49.36 2.32 60.97
CA ASP A 15 -49.72 3.53 61.70
C ASP A 15 -49.94 3.26 63.21
N GLN A 16 -50.11 4.33 64.00
CA GLN A 16 -50.29 4.24 65.46
C GLN A 16 -51.60 3.54 65.87
N THR A 17 -52.52 3.32 64.94
CA THR A 17 -53.81 2.65 65.15
C THR A 17 -53.79 1.19 64.70
N GLY A 18 -52.67 0.71 64.16
CA GLY A 18 -52.47 -0.67 63.73
C GLY A 18 -52.81 -0.95 62.27
N ASN A 19 -53.15 0.06 61.46
CA ASN A 19 -53.35 -0.16 60.02
C ASN A 19 -52.00 -0.27 59.33
N SER A 20 -51.84 -1.25 58.46
CA SER A 20 -50.64 -1.42 57.64
C SER A 20 -50.88 -1.08 56.17
N SER A 21 -49.85 -0.54 55.52
CA SER A 21 -49.80 -0.32 54.08
C SER A 21 -48.48 -0.86 53.56
N THR A 22 -48.52 -1.51 52.40
CA THR A 22 -47.34 -2.14 51.80
C THR A 22 -47.02 -1.52 50.43
N ALA A 23 -45.75 -1.24 50.18
CA ALA A 23 -45.23 -0.84 48.88
C ALA A 23 -44.10 -1.79 48.45
N THR A 24 -44.02 -2.06 47.15
CA THR A 24 -43.03 -2.98 46.58
C THR A 24 -42.14 -2.24 45.59
N LEU A 25 -40.82 -2.44 45.70
CA LEU A 25 -39.82 -1.97 44.76
C LEU A 25 -39.08 -3.17 44.18
N SER A 26 -39.12 -3.35 42.86
CA SER A 26 -38.29 -4.33 42.15
C SER A 26 -37.05 -3.65 41.56
N VAL A 27 -35.89 -4.24 41.81
CA VAL A 27 -34.59 -3.81 41.27
C VAL A 27 -33.98 -4.98 40.52
N THR A 28 -33.62 -4.77 39.26
CA THR A 28 -32.87 -5.74 38.46
C THR A 28 -31.38 -5.39 38.52
N VAL A 29 -30.57 -6.34 38.94
CA VAL A 29 -29.10 -6.23 38.99
C VAL A 29 -28.52 -7.29 38.05
N LYS A 30 -27.65 -6.87 37.14
CA LYS A 30 -26.94 -7.81 36.25
C LYS A 30 -26.18 -8.84 37.08
N THR A 31 -26.28 -10.09 36.66
CA THR A 31 -25.49 -11.17 37.26
C THR A 31 -24.00 -10.93 37.02
N PRO A 32 -23.11 -11.51 37.85
CA PRO A 32 -21.67 -11.43 37.62
C PRO A 32 -21.27 -11.89 36.22
N GLN A 33 -21.95 -12.91 35.66
CA GLN A 33 -21.69 -13.42 34.32
C GLN A 33 -22.07 -12.40 33.24
N GLU A 34 -23.24 -11.78 33.32
CA GLU A 34 -23.67 -10.75 32.35
C GLU A 34 -22.75 -9.52 32.38
N VAL A 35 -22.19 -9.18 33.54
CA VAL A 35 -21.21 -8.10 33.65
C VAL A 35 -19.88 -8.48 32.99
N ILE A 36 -19.42 -9.73 33.16
CA ILE A 36 -18.20 -10.24 32.53
C ILE A 36 -18.37 -10.31 31.02
N ASP A 37 -19.48 -10.89 30.53
CA ASP A 37 -19.76 -11.03 29.10
C ASP A 37 -19.89 -9.67 28.42
N ALA A 38 -20.58 -8.71 29.06
CA ALA A 38 -20.67 -7.35 28.55
C ALA A 38 -19.30 -6.66 28.49
N ARG A 39 -18.40 -6.95 29.44
CA ARG A 39 -17.03 -6.39 29.43
C ARG A 39 -16.17 -7.00 28.33
N ILE A 40 -16.24 -8.33 28.14
CA ILE A 40 -15.55 -9.03 27.06
C ILE A 40 -16.04 -8.51 25.70
N ALA A 41 -17.36 -8.44 25.50
CA ALA A 41 -17.94 -7.93 24.25
C ALA A 41 -17.56 -6.47 23.98
N ALA A 42 -17.52 -5.63 25.02
CA ALA A 42 -17.07 -4.23 24.88
C ALA A 42 -15.58 -4.14 24.52
N GLU A 43 -14.74 -4.98 25.12
CA GLU A 43 -13.30 -5.04 24.82
C GLU A 43 -13.04 -5.54 23.39
N GLU A 44 -13.74 -6.58 22.95
CA GLU A 44 -13.66 -7.09 21.57
C GLU A 44 -14.13 -6.05 20.54
N ALA A 45 -15.23 -5.36 20.82
CA ALA A 45 -15.73 -4.29 19.95
C ALA A 45 -14.74 -3.12 19.86
N ALA A 46 -14.14 -2.72 20.98
CA ALA A 46 -13.11 -1.69 21.00
C ALA A 46 -11.84 -2.13 20.24
N ALA A 47 -11.43 -3.39 20.38
CA ALA A 47 -10.29 -3.95 19.66
C ALA A 47 -10.54 -4.00 18.14
N GLU A 48 -11.76 -4.32 17.71
CA GLU A 48 -12.12 -4.30 16.28
C GLU A 48 -12.16 -2.89 15.73
N GLN A 49 -12.75 -1.92 16.45
CA GLN A 49 -12.73 -0.51 16.06
C GLN A 49 -11.31 0.00 15.90
N ALA A 50 -10.42 -0.28 16.85
CA ALA A 50 -9.01 0.10 16.76
C ALA A 50 -8.30 -0.52 15.54
N ARG A 51 -8.61 -1.78 15.18
CA ARG A 51 -8.08 -2.42 13.96
C ARG A 51 -8.58 -1.76 12.68
N GLN A 52 -9.86 -1.38 12.63
CA GLN A 52 -10.44 -0.70 11.46
C GLN A 52 -9.87 0.71 11.31
N GLU A 53 -9.75 1.47 12.39
CA GLU A 53 -9.13 2.80 12.38
C GLU A 53 -7.65 2.74 11.94
N GLU A 54 -6.91 1.74 12.41
CA GLU A 54 -5.54 1.48 11.96
C GLU A 54 -5.48 1.21 10.45
N LEU A 55 -6.34 0.32 9.94
CA LEU A 55 -6.40 0.00 8.52
C LEU A 55 -6.77 1.22 7.67
N GLU A 56 -7.74 2.02 8.11
CA GLU A 56 -8.10 3.27 7.44
C GLU A 56 -6.95 4.27 7.44
N ARG A 57 -6.23 4.40 8.56
CA ARG A 57 -5.06 5.28 8.63
C ARG A 57 -3.98 4.84 7.64
N GLN A 58 -3.65 3.55 7.62
CA GLN A 58 -2.69 2.99 6.67
C GLN A 58 -3.10 3.23 5.21
N ARG A 59 -4.39 3.07 4.88
CA ARG A 59 -4.91 3.36 3.53
C ARG A 59 -4.77 4.84 3.17
N ARG A 60 -5.12 5.76 4.09
CA ARG A 60 -4.99 7.20 3.85
C ARG A 60 -3.54 7.61 3.66
N GLU A 61 -2.63 7.10 4.50
CA GLU A 61 -1.19 7.33 4.36
C GLU A 61 -0.66 6.80 3.02
N GLU A 62 -1.10 5.61 2.60
CA GLU A 62 -0.74 5.05 1.30
C GLU A 62 -1.28 5.89 0.12
N GLU A 63 -2.55 6.32 0.18
CA GLU A 63 -3.18 7.17 -0.83
C GLU A 63 -2.47 8.53 -0.93
N GLU A 64 -2.12 9.14 0.19
CA GLU A 64 -1.37 10.39 0.22
C GLU A 64 0.04 10.21 -0.35
N ARG A 65 0.74 9.13 0.02
CA ARG A 65 2.05 8.78 -0.57
C ARG A 65 1.94 8.59 -2.08
N ARG A 66 0.92 7.88 -2.58
CA ARG A 66 0.66 7.70 -4.02
C ARG A 66 0.38 9.04 -4.71
N ARG A 67 -0.41 9.91 -4.09
CA ARG A 67 -0.69 11.26 -4.61
C ARG A 67 0.56 12.11 -4.69
N GLN A 68 1.37 12.14 -3.64
CA GLN A 68 2.64 12.87 -3.62
C GLN A 68 3.60 12.33 -4.69
N ALA A 69 3.71 11.01 -4.84
CA ALA A 69 4.52 10.38 -5.88
C ALA A 69 4.03 10.74 -7.30
N MET A 70 2.72 10.82 -7.52
CA MET A 70 2.15 11.24 -8.81
C MET A 70 2.44 12.72 -9.12
N LEU A 71 2.36 13.60 -8.12
CA LEU A 71 2.71 15.02 -8.28
C LEU A 71 4.20 15.21 -8.59
N ALA A 72 5.07 14.46 -7.92
CA ALA A 72 6.51 14.45 -8.19
C ALA A 72 6.80 13.95 -9.62
N ALA A 73 6.11 12.88 -10.06
CA ALA A 73 6.26 12.35 -11.41
C ALA A 73 5.90 13.37 -12.49
N ALA A 74 4.78 14.09 -12.32
CA ALA A 74 4.36 15.12 -13.27
C ALA A 74 5.35 16.28 -13.40
N SER A 75 6.21 16.46 -12.40
CA SER A 75 7.22 17.51 -12.36
C SER A 75 8.61 17.02 -12.75
N THR A 76 8.81 15.74 -13.08
CA THR A 76 10.11 15.20 -13.50
C THR A 76 10.47 15.74 -14.88
N PRO A 77 11.48 16.63 -15.00
CA PRO A 77 11.89 17.15 -16.30
C PRO A 77 12.64 16.09 -17.10
N VAL A 78 12.67 16.25 -18.42
CA VAL A 78 13.63 15.53 -19.26
C VAL A 78 15.01 16.18 -19.06
N VAL A 79 16.02 15.37 -18.75
CA VAL A 79 17.40 15.84 -18.59
C VAL A 79 18.18 15.57 -19.88
N THR A 80 19.02 16.51 -20.28
CA THR A 80 19.88 16.36 -21.46
C THR A 80 20.92 15.26 -21.23
N GLY A 81 21.00 14.30 -22.14
CA GLY A 81 21.99 13.22 -22.11
C GLY A 81 21.79 12.24 -23.26
N ASP A 82 22.64 11.21 -23.33
CA ASP A 82 22.47 10.11 -24.27
C ASP A 82 21.57 9.02 -23.65
N PRO A 83 20.36 8.77 -24.18
CA PRO A 83 19.46 7.73 -23.68
C PRO A 83 20.12 6.33 -23.70
N SER A 84 20.97 6.06 -24.69
CA SER A 84 21.64 4.77 -24.87
C SER A 84 22.56 4.41 -23.70
N SER A 85 23.14 5.43 -23.05
CA SER A 85 23.97 5.27 -21.86
C SER A 85 23.16 4.74 -20.66
N VAL A 86 21.88 5.12 -20.56
CA VAL A 86 20.95 4.58 -19.54
C VAL A 86 20.72 3.08 -19.76
N ALA A 87 20.43 2.68 -21.00
CA ALA A 87 20.24 1.26 -21.34
C ALA A 87 21.49 0.41 -21.05
N GLY A 88 22.67 0.90 -21.44
CA GLY A 88 23.94 0.22 -21.19
C GLY A 88 24.22 0.06 -19.70
N TYR A 89 24.00 1.12 -18.91
CA TYR A 89 24.16 1.06 -17.46
C TYR A 89 23.17 0.10 -16.80
N ALA A 90 21.90 0.15 -17.19
CA ALA A 90 20.86 -0.74 -16.70
C ALA A 90 21.17 -2.22 -16.98
N ALA A 91 21.69 -2.52 -18.18
CA ALA A 91 22.07 -3.87 -18.58
C ALA A 91 23.25 -4.44 -17.75
N SER A 92 24.09 -3.59 -17.16
CA SER A 92 25.25 -4.04 -16.37
C SER A 92 24.87 -4.82 -15.10
N PHE A 93 23.62 -4.73 -14.65
CA PHE A 93 23.13 -5.43 -13.44
C PHE A 93 22.48 -6.78 -13.70
N VAL A 94 22.30 -7.15 -14.97
CA VAL A 94 21.64 -8.40 -15.38
C VAL A 94 22.36 -9.61 -14.78
N GLY A 95 21.60 -10.45 -14.08
CA GLY A 95 22.11 -11.66 -13.42
C GLY A 95 22.96 -11.40 -12.17
N LEU A 96 23.19 -10.14 -11.77
CA LEU A 96 24.02 -9.80 -10.62
C LEU A 96 23.21 -9.41 -9.39
N VAL A 97 22.16 -8.60 -9.59
CA VAL A 97 21.38 -8.04 -8.47
C VAL A 97 20.02 -8.75 -8.35
N PRO A 98 19.67 -9.28 -7.18
CA PRO A 98 18.42 -10.01 -6.98
C PRO A 98 17.21 -9.06 -6.90
N TYR A 99 16.02 -9.64 -7.08
CA TYR A 99 14.78 -8.94 -6.78
C TYR A 99 14.54 -8.95 -5.27
N VAL A 100 14.27 -7.77 -4.70
CA VAL A 100 13.84 -7.62 -3.30
C VAL A 100 12.68 -6.63 -3.25
N TRP A 101 11.53 -7.08 -2.73
CA TRP A 101 10.35 -6.22 -2.60
C TRP A 101 10.66 -4.98 -1.77
N GLY A 102 10.37 -3.78 -2.30
CA GLY A 102 10.68 -2.52 -1.63
C GLY A 102 12.17 -2.14 -1.65
N GLY A 103 13.03 -2.89 -2.33
CA GLY A 103 14.45 -2.57 -2.43
C GLY A 103 14.74 -1.51 -3.49
N THR A 104 15.78 -0.71 -3.27
CA THR A 104 16.18 0.43 -4.12
C THR A 104 17.70 0.53 -4.32
N THR A 105 18.46 -0.53 -4.00
CA THR A 105 19.94 -0.51 -4.01
C THR A 105 20.52 -1.76 -4.65
N PRO A 106 21.81 -1.79 -5.03
CA PRO A 106 22.46 -2.99 -5.58
C PRO A 106 22.52 -4.21 -4.65
N ALA A 107 22.10 -4.10 -3.38
CA ALA A 107 21.86 -5.26 -2.52
C ALA A 107 20.57 -6.02 -2.90
N GLY A 108 19.69 -5.39 -3.67
CA GLY A 108 18.42 -5.91 -4.15
C GLY A 108 17.39 -4.81 -4.36
N TRP A 109 16.56 -4.98 -5.39
CA TRP A 109 15.52 -4.00 -5.73
C TRP A 109 14.25 -4.63 -6.30
N ASP A 110 13.14 -3.90 -6.24
CA ASP A 110 11.96 -4.23 -7.03
C ASP A 110 11.97 -3.51 -8.40
N CYS A 111 10.91 -3.67 -9.19
CA CYS A 111 10.85 -3.13 -10.54
C CYS A 111 11.00 -1.60 -10.58
N SER A 112 10.29 -0.88 -9.72
CA SER A 112 10.36 0.58 -9.66
C SER A 112 11.58 1.11 -8.90
N GLY A 113 12.12 0.34 -7.95
CA GLY A 113 13.36 0.65 -7.25
C GLY A 113 14.57 0.50 -8.16
N PHE A 114 14.56 -0.50 -9.07
CA PHE A 114 15.58 -0.67 -10.10
C PHE A 114 15.66 0.54 -11.04
N THR A 115 14.51 0.95 -11.62
CA THR A 115 14.47 2.09 -12.53
C THR A 115 14.85 3.37 -11.80
N GLN A 116 14.33 3.60 -10.59
CA GLN A 116 14.72 4.72 -9.75
C GLN A 116 16.23 4.78 -9.53
N TYR A 117 16.85 3.65 -9.17
CA TYR A 117 18.28 3.58 -8.93
C TYR A 117 19.10 3.91 -10.19
N VAL A 118 18.72 3.33 -11.34
CA VAL A 118 19.39 3.58 -12.62
C VAL A 118 19.32 5.06 -12.98
N PHE A 119 18.11 5.65 -13.02
CA PHE A 119 17.93 7.04 -13.43
C PHE A 119 18.58 8.05 -12.45
N ALA A 120 18.72 7.70 -11.17
CA ALA A 120 19.45 8.52 -10.21
C ALA A 120 20.93 8.71 -10.58
N GLN A 121 21.55 7.74 -11.27
CA GLN A 121 22.94 7.87 -11.75
C GLN A 121 23.08 8.86 -12.91
N PHE A 122 21.96 9.18 -13.57
CA PHE A 122 21.85 10.19 -14.61
C PHE A 122 21.25 11.51 -14.07
N GLY A 123 21.23 11.67 -12.74
CA GLY A 123 20.77 12.90 -12.08
C GLY A 123 19.25 13.06 -12.00
N VAL A 124 18.47 12.01 -12.28
CA VAL A 124 17.01 12.07 -12.27
C VAL A 124 16.43 11.32 -11.07
N SER A 125 15.63 12.02 -10.27
CA SER A 125 14.85 11.41 -9.20
C SER A 125 13.50 10.90 -9.74
N LEU A 126 13.27 9.60 -9.63
CA LEU A 126 11.97 8.98 -9.92
C LEU A 126 11.27 8.57 -8.62
N PRO A 127 9.92 8.56 -8.57
CA PRO A 127 9.19 8.00 -7.44
C PRO A 127 9.37 6.47 -7.36
N HIS A 128 9.34 5.92 -6.15
CA HIS A 128 9.36 4.46 -5.92
C HIS A 128 7.95 3.85 -6.04
N TYR A 129 7.33 4.05 -7.21
CA TYR A 129 6.07 3.43 -7.60
C TYR A 129 5.93 3.47 -9.12
N SER A 130 5.80 2.29 -9.74
CA SER A 130 5.71 2.14 -11.20
C SER A 130 4.54 2.92 -11.82
N GLY A 131 3.39 2.97 -11.14
CA GLY A 131 2.23 3.73 -11.61
C GLY A 131 2.49 5.24 -11.70
N SER A 132 3.26 5.80 -10.77
CA SER A 132 3.69 7.20 -10.85
C SER A 132 4.77 7.38 -11.92
N GLN A 133 5.75 6.48 -11.99
CA GLN A 133 6.79 6.49 -13.03
C GLN A 133 6.22 6.48 -14.45
N ALA A 134 5.09 5.82 -14.65
CA ALA A 134 4.34 5.82 -15.90
C ALA A 134 3.81 7.20 -16.31
N ASN A 135 4.06 8.28 -15.55
CA ASN A 135 3.70 9.66 -15.84
C ASN A 135 4.90 10.63 -15.79
N CYS A 136 6.12 10.14 -15.62
CA CYS A 136 7.34 10.95 -15.61
C CYS A 136 7.81 11.34 -17.02
N GLY A 137 8.50 12.47 -17.15
CA GLY A 137 9.18 12.89 -18.38
C GLY A 137 8.27 13.03 -19.60
N MET A 138 8.84 12.86 -20.79
CA MET A 138 8.13 13.05 -22.06
C MET A 138 7.45 11.76 -22.52
N TYR A 139 6.17 11.84 -22.87
CA TYR A 139 5.45 10.72 -23.46
C TYR A 139 6.03 10.33 -24.82
N VAL A 140 6.23 9.04 -25.04
CA VAL A 140 6.56 8.44 -26.34
C VAL A 140 5.37 7.57 -26.76
N ASP A 141 4.88 7.79 -27.96
CA ASP A 141 3.60 7.28 -28.48
C ASP A 141 3.59 5.77 -28.79
N SER A 142 4.75 5.20 -29.11
CA SER A 142 4.85 3.80 -29.54
C SER A 142 6.26 3.23 -29.37
N LEU A 143 6.36 1.89 -29.36
CA LEU A 143 7.66 1.20 -29.39
C LEU A 143 8.49 1.52 -30.64
N ALA A 144 7.85 1.91 -31.75
CA ALA A 144 8.57 2.29 -32.96
C ALA A 144 9.36 3.60 -32.78
N ASN A 145 8.90 4.49 -31.90
CA ASN A 145 9.55 5.75 -31.56
C ASN A 145 10.35 5.68 -30.24
N ALA A 146 10.32 4.53 -29.58
CA ALA A 146 11.07 4.29 -28.35
C ALA A 146 12.57 4.15 -28.65
N GLN A 147 13.37 4.75 -27.78
CA GLN A 147 14.83 4.72 -27.83
C GLN A 147 15.36 3.89 -26.65
N PRO A 148 16.48 3.16 -26.81
CA PRO A 148 17.17 2.56 -25.68
C PRO A 148 17.37 3.61 -24.57
N GLY A 149 16.96 3.29 -23.35
CA GLY A 149 16.94 4.21 -22.22
C GLY A 149 15.55 4.75 -21.86
N ASP A 150 14.56 4.64 -22.75
CA ASP A 150 13.19 5.02 -22.43
C ASP A 150 12.61 4.08 -21.35
N LEU A 151 11.85 4.65 -20.41
CA LEU A 151 11.18 3.96 -19.32
C LEU A 151 9.83 3.43 -19.79
N LEU A 152 9.58 2.13 -19.61
CA LEU A 152 8.27 1.52 -19.76
C LEU A 152 7.67 1.28 -18.39
N ALA A 153 6.48 1.78 -18.12
CA ALA A 153 5.83 1.57 -16.83
C ALA A 153 4.30 1.58 -16.91
N ASN A 154 3.67 0.90 -15.95
CA ASN A 154 2.23 0.95 -15.69
C ASN A 154 1.97 0.81 -14.18
N GLY A 155 0.71 0.62 -13.79
CA GLY A 155 0.34 0.46 -12.38
C GLY A 155 0.94 -0.76 -11.66
N THR A 156 1.53 -1.72 -12.37
CA THR A 156 2.01 -2.99 -11.83
C THR A 156 3.50 -3.26 -12.05
N HIS A 157 4.13 -2.70 -13.09
CA HIS A 157 5.52 -3.00 -13.43
C HIS A 157 6.26 -1.81 -14.07
N ALA A 158 7.58 -1.80 -13.97
CA ALA A 158 8.47 -0.84 -14.61
C ALA A 158 9.71 -1.54 -15.20
N ALA A 159 10.21 -1.04 -16.33
CA ALA A 159 11.33 -1.60 -17.07
C ALA A 159 12.03 -0.53 -17.91
N ILE A 160 13.29 -0.74 -18.29
CA ILE A 160 14.05 0.16 -19.17
C ILE A 160 14.17 -0.48 -20.54
N TYR A 161 13.76 0.21 -21.59
CA TYR A 161 13.88 -0.24 -22.97
C TYR A 161 15.35 -0.29 -23.38
N ILE A 162 15.75 -1.36 -24.07
CA ILE A 162 17.13 -1.52 -24.56
C ILE A 162 17.18 -1.71 -26.08
N GLY A 163 16.06 -1.47 -26.78
CA GLY A 163 15.93 -1.69 -28.23
C GLY A 163 15.44 -3.09 -28.59
N GLY A 164 15.07 -3.28 -29.86
CA GLY A 164 14.70 -4.60 -30.40
C GLY A 164 13.48 -5.25 -29.75
N GLY A 165 12.58 -4.48 -29.13
CA GLY A 165 11.45 -5.05 -28.39
C GLY A 165 11.83 -5.70 -27.05
N MET A 166 13.02 -5.38 -26.54
CA MET A 166 13.57 -5.94 -25.29
C MET A 166 13.68 -4.86 -24.21
N VAL A 167 13.59 -5.31 -22.96
CA VAL A 167 13.77 -4.48 -21.77
C VAL A 167 14.68 -5.16 -20.77
N VAL A 168 15.31 -4.36 -19.91
CA VAL A 168 15.88 -4.82 -18.64
C VAL A 168 14.96 -4.44 -17.48
N ASN A 169 14.75 -5.36 -16.55
CA ASN A 169 13.89 -5.16 -15.39
C ASN A 169 14.27 -6.06 -14.22
N ALA A 170 13.74 -5.74 -13.04
CA ALA A 170 13.68 -6.64 -11.90
C ALA A 170 12.28 -7.24 -11.83
N LEU A 171 12.14 -8.52 -12.20
CA LEU A 171 10.83 -9.11 -12.51
C LEU A 171 10.12 -9.70 -11.28
N ASN A 172 10.80 -10.55 -10.52
CA ASN A 172 10.29 -11.19 -9.31
C ASN A 172 11.44 -11.92 -8.57
N PRO A 173 11.23 -12.41 -7.33
CA PRO A 173 12.26 -13.11 -6.55
C PRO A 173 12.95 -14.29 -7.25
N TYR A 174 12.28 -14.97 -8.18
CA TYR A 174 12.84 -16.13 -8.88
C TYR A 174 13.71 -15.75 -10.08
N GLN A 175 13.41 -14.64 -10.73
CA GLN A 175 14.08 -14.22 -11.96
C GLN A 175 15.11 -13.10 -11.76
N GLY A 176 14.97 -12.32 -10.68
CA GLY A 176 15.89 -11.21 -10.39
C GLY A 176 15.92 -10.14 -11.47
N THR A 177 17.09 -9.53 -11.64
CA THR A 177 17.36 -8.54 -12.71
C THR A 177 17.73 -9.25 -14.00
N GLN A 178 16.92 -9.10 -15.05
CA GLN A 178 17.12 -9.81 -16.32
C GLN A 178 16.66 -9.01 -17.53
N ILE A 179 17.03 -9.51 -18.71
CA ILE A 179 16.53 -9.04 -19.99
C ILE A 179 15.40 -9.96 -20.44
N CYS A 180 14.28 -9.38 -20.86
CA CYS A 180 13.19 -10.11 -21.50
C CYS A 180 12.49 -9.26 -22.56
N SER A 181 11.58 -9.86 -23.33
CA SER A 181 10.77 -9.11 -24.27
C SER A 181 9.80 -8.18 -23.52
N VAL A 182 9.43 -7.06 -24.15
CA VAL A 182 8.39 -6.18 -23.62
C VAL A 182 7.09 -6.96 -23.35
N SER A 183 6.73 -7.90 -24.24
CA SER A 183 5.56 -8.77 -24.03
C SER A 183 5.69 -9.66 -22.79
N GLY A 184 6.88 -10.19 -22.51
CA GLY A 184 7.15 -11.01 -21.33
C GLY A 184 7.16 -10.18 -20.04
N ALA A 185 7.63 -8.93 -20.10
CA ALA A 185 7.66 -8.03 -18.95
C ALA A 185 6.26 -7.56 -18.53
N PHE A 186 5.37 -7.30 -19.49
CA PHE A 186 4.05 -6.71 -19.23
C PHE A 186 2.88 -7.68 -19.40
N GLY A 187 3.12 -8.93 -19.83
CA GLY A 187 2.07 -9.94 -19.96
C GLY A 187 0.91 -9.55 -20.89
N GLY A 188 1.18 -8.68 -21.87
CA GLY A 188 0.15 -8.11 -22.75
C GLY A 188 -0.67 -6.96 -22.14
N ALA A 189 -0.44 -6.59 -20.87
CA ALA A 189 -1.01 -5.39 -20.30
C ALA A 189 -0.43 -4.13 -20.97
N GLY A 190 -1.24 -3.07 -21.05
CA GLY A 190 -0.79 -1.78 -21.54
C GLY A 190 0.30 -1.17 -20.65
N TYR A 191 1.16 -0.36 -21.25
CA TYR A 191 2.22 0.40 -20.59
C TYR A 191 2.37 1.77 -21.26
N SER A 192 2.91 2.72 -20.50
CA SER A 192 3.36 4.00 -21.04
C SER A 192 4.85 3.94 -21.33
N ILE A 193 5.30 4.61 -22.40
CA ILE A 193 6.71 4.81 -22.71
C ILE A 193 7.07 6.26 -22.38
N ARG A 194 8.13 6.46 -21.60
CA ARG A 194 8.55 7.75 -21.05
C ARG A 194 10.02 8.00 -21.35
N ARG A 195 10.30 9.06 -22.09
CA ARG A 195 11.66 9.57 -22.27
C ARG A 195 12.02 10.47 -21.11
N ILE A 196 13.01 10.05 -20.34
CA ILE A 196 13.47 10.72 -19.12
C ILE A 196 14.81 11.43 -19.35
N VAL A 197 15.67 10.83 -20.16
CA VAL A 197 16.95 11.40 -20.62
C VAL A 197 16.87 11.49 -22.14
N GLY A 198 17.23 12.64 -22.72
CA GLY A 198 17.25 12.84 -24.18
C GLY A 198 17.09 14.27 -24.63
#